data_AF-A0A9X2FE00-F1
#
_entry.id   AF-A0A9X2FE00-F1
#
_cell.length_a   1.000
_cell.length_b   1.000
_cell.length_c   1.000
_cell.angle_alpha   90.00
_cell.angle_beta   90.00
_cell.angle_gamma   90.00
#
_symmetry.space_group_name_H-M   'P 1'
#
loop_
_entity.id
_entity.type
_entity.pdbx_description
1 polymer ?
#
loop_
_entity_poly.entity_id
_entity_poly.type
_entity_poly.pdbx_seq_one_letter_code
_entity_poly.pdbx_strand_id
1 'polypeptide(L)'
;MPAVDTAIRQGDCIQLMREMPAGSIDLAFADPPFNIGYEYDTYHDEQEDDEYLTWSRQWMEEIHRLLTPEGSFWLAIGDEYAADLKVIADRQIGFSTRSWVVWYYTFGVNCKRKFSRSHVHIFHFVKDPDRFTFNADDPAVRIPSARALVYGDKRANPNGRLPDDTWILRPQDFQSDRYGFDAMDDTWYFARVAGTFKERQGFHGCQMPEQLLGRIIRVSSNPGDMVFDPFTGSGTTLAVAKKLGRKFSGTELSEEYVRYASERLESVKEHDTLDGPADAIASAPNTANGRRLKGQPLLPTFQNADFTPPEPAPEQLPEEPEPVEPQATVAEVSPAAEPAPEEPPAPTGPVKINLRKIQRTAVGKAFLAASSGQSVDRLLASPELQAAFHEQCQQSGLLGNGEIWNHELVRLRKSGKLPKQPRAKTTPVTAAELDQYQFAAEIAWQLTSEKFGIESIDEIFISPEQAAWFDRQAARFAPGFDAANYRWAAIDFRKSRHALAEEAKAYDYVFATRDFPSIRKPTVRTAAKFDGQAGVYLLTGKGRTPLFVGEALDLGARIATHVIAPGTKSKVTGFAVILEDELPSSEYRAPLKVDLTKRYEPEWNLK
;
A
#
# COMPACT_ATOMS: atom_id res chain seq x y z
N MET A 1 48.96 5.11 7.84
CA MET A 1 48.51 6.42 7.29
C MET A 1 47.57 7.04 8.29
N PRO A 2 47.53 8.36 8.48
CA PRO A 2 46.55 8.98 9.38
C PRO A 2 45.14 8.58 8.91
N ALA A 3 44.31 8.15 9.85
CA ALA A 3 42.92 7.80 9.55
C ALA A 3 42.15 9.06 9.14
N VAL A 4 41.25 8.93 8.16
CA VAL A 4 40.30 10.01 7.84
C VAL A 4 39.32 10.14 9.00
N ASP A 5 39.16 11.36 9.50
CA ASP A 5 38.27 11.64 10.64
C ASP A 5 36.80 11.43 10.26
N THR A 6 36.01 10.96 11.22
CA THR A 6 34.56 10.81 11.04
C THR A 6 33.84 12.12 11.33
N ALA A 7 33.83 13.04 10.36
CA ALA A 7 33.25 14.38 10.50
C ALA A 7 32.87 15.03 9.17
N ILE A 8 32.12 16.13 9.23
CA ILE A 8 31.95 17.07 8.13
C ILE A 8 33.02 18.16 8.25
N ARG A 9 33.71 18.47 7.16
CA ARG A 9 34.69 19.56 7.08
C ARG A 9 34.11 20.72 6.27
N GLN A 10 34.08 21.91 6.87
CA GLN A 10 33.64 23.12 6.19
C GLN A 10 34.73 23.61 5.21
N GLY A 11 34.36 23.85 3.95
CA GLY A 11 35.23 24.48 2.96
C GLY A 11 35.06 23.93 1.54
N ASP A 12 35.94 24.39 0.64
CA ASP A 12 35.96 23.92 -0.75
C ASP A 12 36.34 22.43 -0.82
N CYS A 13 35.51 21.64 -1.51
CA CYS A 13 35.67 20.19 -1.58
C CYS A 13 37.01 19.78 -2.22
N ILE A 14 37.49 20.49 -3.25
CA ILE A 14 38.74 20.16 -3.94
C ILE A 14 39.93 20.43 -3.01
N GLN A 15 39.96 21.58 -2.34
CA GLN A 15 41.01 21.92 -1.38
C GLN A 15 41.08 20.91 -0.24
N LEU A 16 39.93 20.61 0.39
CA LEU A 16 39.87 19.67 1.50
C LEU A 16 40.20 18.24 1.09
N MET A 17 39.77 17.80 -0.10
CA MET A 17 40.13 16.48 -0.60
C MET A 17 41.64 16.36 -0.86
N ARG A 18 42.32 17.40 -1.37
CA ARG A 18 43.78 17.40 -1.58
C ARG A 18 44.58 17.14 -0.29
N GLU A 19 44.04 17.51 0.86
CA GLU A 19 44.65 17.27 2.16
C GLU A 19 44.44 15.81 2.65
N MET A 20 43.47 15.10 2.07
CA MET A 20 43.16 13.72 2.43
C MET A 20 44.15 12.72 1.78
N PRO A 21 44.55 11.64 2.48
CA PRO A 21 45.44 10.63 1.92
C PRO A 21 44.82 9.89 0.72
N ALA A 22 45.61 9.55 -0.29
CA ALA A 22 45.14 8.71 -1.39
C ALA A 22 44.76 7.30 -0.89
N GLY A 23 43.76 6.66 -1.51
CA GLY A 23 43.29 5.33 -1.13
C GLY A 23 42.75 5.24 0.30
N SER A 24 42.05 6.27 0.77
CA SER A 24 41.55 6.40 2.14
C SER A 24 40.03 6.28 2.29
N ILE A 25 39.29 6.19 1.17
CA ILE A 25 37.83 6.03 1.17
C ILE A 25 37.43 4.80 0.34
N ASP A 26 36.36 4.13 0.73
CA ASP A 26 35.88 2.91 0.08
C ASP A 26 34.69 3.18 -0.85
N LEU A 27 33.88 4.19 -0.51
CA LEU A 27 32.73 4.59 -1.29
C LEU A 27 32.63 6.11 -1.32
N ALA A 28 32.44 6.70 -2.49
CA ALA A 28 32.02 8.10 -2.64
C ALA A 28 30.62 8.17 -3.24
N PHE A 29 29.76 9.02 -2.69
CA PHE A 29 28.50 9.41 -3.32
C PHE A 29 28.50 10.94 -3.47
N ALA A 30 28.33 11.44 -4.69
CA ALA A 30 28.30 12.87 -4.99
C ALA A 30 26.94 13.26 -5.59
N ASP A 31 26.32 14.28 -5.00
CA ASP A 31 25.15 14.99 -5.53
C ASP A 31 25.55 16.48 -5.72
N PRO A 32 26.38 16.79 -6.73
CA PRO A 32 26.87 18.15 -6.96
C PRO A 32 25.71 19.10 -7.32
N PRO A 33 25.94 20.42 -7.27
CA PRO A 33 25.08 21.38 -7.95
C PRO A 33 24.92 21.02 -9.44
N PHE A 34 23.69 20.99 -9.95
CA PHE A 34 23.38 20.54 -11.32
C PHE A 34 23.60 21.62 -12.39
N ASN A 35 23.99 22.83 -11.98
CA ASN A 35 24.16 24.00 -12.84
C ASN A 35 22.86 24.39 -13.56
N ILE A 36 21.76 24.47 -12.79
CA ILE A 36 20.39 24.72 -13.30
C ILE A 36 19.77 26.00 -12.75
N GLY A 37 20.57 26.86 -12.12
CA GLY A 37 20.15 28.11 -11.48
C GLY A 37 19.51 27.90 -10.11
N TYR A 38 19.85 26.84 -9.38
CA TYR A 38 19.36 26.64 -8.02
C TYR A 38 19.98 27.65 -7.04
N GLU A 39 19.15 28.28 -6.20
CA GLU A 39 19.60 29.25 -5.22
C GLU A 39 20.17 28.55 -3.97
N TYR A 40 21.49 28.40 -3.92
CA TYR A 40 22.23 28.06 -2.71
C TYR A 40 22.62 29.32 -1.93
N ASP A 41 23.00 29.16 -0.67
CA ASP A 41 23.40 30.27 0.21
C ASP A 41 24.81 30.82 -0.11
N THR A 42 25.71 29.96 -0.57
CA THR A 42 27.14 30.24 -0.72
C THR A 42 27.70 29.92 -2.11
N TYR A 43 26.93 29.23 -2.96
CA TYR A 43 27.34 28.81 -4.30
C TYR A 43 26.40 29.35 -5.38
N HIS A 44 26.97 29.75 -6.51
CA HIS A 44 26.21 30.24 -7.66
C HIS A 44 26.02 29.11 -8.70
N ASP A 45 24.82 28.55 -8.80
CA ASP A 45 24.51 27.38 -9.64
C ASP A 45 24.18 27.72 -11.10
N GLU A 46 24.94 28.64 -11.72
CA GLU A 46 24.76 29.06 -13.11
C GLU A 46 26.10 29.48 -13.72
N GLN A 47 27.04 28.55 -13.73
CA GLN A 47 28.38 28.69 -14.30
C GLN A 47 28.37 28.46 -15.82
N GLU A 48 29.36 29.01 -16.52
CA GLU A 48 29.61 28.70 -17.94
C GLU A 48 29.97 27.21 -18.12
N ASP A 49 29.52 26.61 -19.23
CA ASP A 49 29.61 25.16 -19.46
C ASP A 49 31.04 24.60 -19.28
N ASP A 50 32.04 25.24 -19.93
CA ASP A 50 33.44 24.79 -19.86
C ASP A 50 34.04 24.96 -18.45
N GLU A 51 33.60 25.96 -17.71
CA GLU A 51 34.03 26.20 -16.32
C GLU A 51 33.45 25.13 -15.40
N TYR A 52 32.15 24.83 -15.54
CA TYR A 52 31.46 23.78 -14.79
C TYR A 52 32.07 22.39 -15.06
N LEU A 53 32.34 22.07 -16.33
CA LEU A 53 32.96 20.79 -16.71
C LEU A 53 34.41 20.70 -16.23
N THR A 54 35.16 21.80 -16.28
CA THR A 54 36.54 21.85 -15.77
C THR A 54 36.57 21.65 -14.26
N TRP A 55 35.72 22.37 -13.53
CA TRP A 55 35.55 22.20 -12.09
C TRP A 55 35.10 20.78 -11.74
N SER A 56 34.18 20.22 -12.54
CA SER A 56 33.67 18.87 -12.34
C SER A 56 34.73 17.80 -12.49
N ARG A 57 35.58 17.93 -13.52
CA ARG A 57 36.73 17.06 -13.69
C ARG A 57 37.67 17.12 -12.48
N GLN A 58 37.95 18.31 -11.95
CA GLN A 58 38.90 18.48 -10.84
C GLN A 58 38.45 17.76 -9.56
N TRP A 59 37.19 17.90 -9.15
CA TRP A 59 36.71 17.20 -7.95
C TRP A 59 36.59 15.69 -8.19
N MET A 60 36.20 15.25 -9.40
CA MET A 60 36.19 13.81 -9.74
C MET A 60 37.60 13.19 -9.75
N GLU A 61 38.64 13.93 -10.14
CA GLU A 61 40.04 13.49 -10.09
C GLU A 61 40.50 13.25 -8.65
N GLU A 62 40.09 14.12 -7.73
CA GLU A 62 40.36 13.92 -6.31
C GLU A 62 39.60 12.71 -5.75
N ILE A 63 38.33 12.51 -6.09
CA ILE A 63 37.59 11.29 -5.72
C ILE A 63 38.31 10.04 -6.23
N HIS A 64 38.75 10.03 -7.49
CA HIS A 64 39.53 8.92 -8.05
C HIS A 64 40.81 8.65 -7.27
N ARG A 65 41.54 9.69 -6.86
CA ARG A 65 42.75 9.57 -6.04
C ARG A 65 42.45 9.02 -4.64
N LEU A 66 41.37 9.50 -4.01
CA LEU A 66 40.99 9.12 -2.65
C LEU A 66 40.46 7.69 -2.56
N LEU A 67 39.79 7.18 -3.59
CA LEU A 67 39.25 5.82 -3.56
C LEU A 67 40.35 4.76 -3.43
N THR A 68 40.09 3.76 -2.59
CA THR A 68 40.81 2.49 -2.61
C THR A 68 40.67 1.84 -3.98
N PRO A 69 41.59 0.94 -4.38
CA PRO A 69 41.44 0.20 -5.64
C PRO A 69 40.10 -0.53 -5.77
N GLU A 70 39.56 -1.02 -4.64
CA GLU A 70 38.28 -1.71 -4.53
C GLU A 70 37.07 -0.78 -4.46
N GLY A 71 37.31 0.53 -4.40
CA GLY A 71 36.30 1.53 -4.10
C GLY A 71 35.38 1.87 -5.26
N SER A 72 34.17 2.33 -4.92
CA SER A 72 33.15 2.75 -5.88
C SER A 72 32.83 4.24 -5.76
N PHE A 73 32.49 4.86 -6.88
CA PHE A 73 32.03 6.24 -6.97
C PHE A 73 30.63 6.29 -7.59
N TRP A 74 29.69 6.91 -6.88
CA TRP A 74 28.34 7.14 -7.36
C TRP A 74 28.10 8.64 -7.57
N LEU A 75 27.52 9.00 -8.72
CA LEU A 75 27.27 10.39 -9.11
C LEU A 75 25.81 10.60 -9.50
N ALA A 76 25.09 11.47 -8.80
CA ALA A 76 23.77 11.96 -9.19
C ALA A 76 23.90 13.25 -10.03
N ILE A 77 23.15 13.35 -11.14
CA ILE A 77 23.16 14.55 -12.00
C ILE A 77 21.85 14.68 -12.81
N GLY A 78 21.50 15.91 -13.19
CA GLY A 78 20.42 16.25 -14.10
C GLY A 78 20.71 15.93 -15.58
N ASP A 79 19.77 16.25 -16.46
CA ASP A 79 19.84 15.94 -17.90
C ASP A 79 21.04 16.61 -18.59
N GLU A 80 21.36 17.83 -18.20
CA GLU A 80 22.25 18.77 -18.92
C GLU A 80 23.66 18.22 -19.16
N TYR A 81 24.29 17.71 -18.10
CA TYR A 81 25.70 17.30 -18.13
C TYR A 81 25.90 15.80 -17.89
N ALA A 82 24.83 15.00 -17.89
CA ALA A 82 24.91 13.56 -17.60
C ALA A 82 25.89 12.83 -18.54
N ALA A 83 25.79 13.10 -19.85
CA ALA A 83 26.67 12.50 -20.84
C ALA A 83 28.14 12.96 -20.67
N ASP A 84 28.35 14.25 -20.46
CA ASP A 84 29.69 14.84 -20.32
C ASP A 84 30.40 14.32 -19.08
N LEU A 85 29.76 14.34 -17.91
CA LEU A 85 30.36 13.85 -16.68
C LEU A 85 30.68 12.34 -16.76
N LYS A 86 29.82 11.54 -17.40
CA LYS A 86 30.10 10.13 -17.66
C LYS A 86 31.29 9.92 -18.60
N VAL A 87 31.45 10.75 -19.62
CA VAL A 87 32.60 10.69 -20.53
C VAL A 87 33.88 11.13 -19.84
N ILE A 88 33.84 12.20 -19.05
CA ILE A 88 34.98 12.70 -18.29
C ILE A 88 35.47 11.63 -17.31
N ALA A 89 34.57 11.07 -16.48
CA ALA A 89 34.92 10.04 -15.52
C ALA A 89 35.55 8.81 -16.19
N ASP A 90 34.92 8.30 -17.25
CA ASP A 90 35.27 7.02 -17.90
C ASP A 90 36.48 7.13 -18.84
N ARG A 91 36.62 8.24 -19.59
CA ARG A 91 37.65 8.37 -20.64
C ARG A 91 38.81 9.30 -20.29
N GLN A 92 38.63 10.22 -19.35
CA GLN A 92 39.67 11.20 -19.01
C GLN A 92 40.32 10.91 -17.65
N ILE A 93 39.51 10.52 -16.66
CA ILE A 93 40.00 10.30 -15.29
C ILE A 93 40.46 8.86 -15.06
N GLY A 94 39.78 7.90 -15.69
CA GLY A 94 40.14 6.48 -15.62
C GLY A 94 39.21 5.62 -14.76
N PHE A 95 38.02 6.11 -14.42
CA PHE A 95 36.98 5.25 -13.88
C PHE A 95 36.46 4.27 -14.93
N SER A 96 35.83 3.20 -14.47
CA SER A 96 35.07 2.28 -15.31
C SER A 96 33.58 2.38 -14.95
N THR A 97 32.73 2.79 -15.90
CA THR A 97 31.27 2.79 -15.65
C THR A 97 30.76 1.35 -15.53
N ARG A 98 29.96 1.05 -14.49
CA ARG A 98 29.28 -0.25 -14.29
C ARG A 98 27.79 -0.17 -14.59
N SER A 99 27.15 0.93 -14.23
CA SER A 99 25.71 1.14 -14.46
C SER A 99 25.39 2.62 -14.66
N TRP A 100 24.45 2.89 -15.55
CA TRP A 100 23.77 4.18 -15.66
C TRP A 100 22.35 3.99 -15.17
N VAL A 101 22.12 4.33 -13.91
CA VAL A 101 20.83 4.17 -13.26
C VAL A 101 19.94 5.36 -13.57
N VAL A 102 18.68 5.09 -13.91
CA VAL A 102 17.61 6.09 -14.02
C VAL A 102 16.75 6.01 -12.77
N TRP A 103 16.85 7.01 -11.90
CA TRP A 103 15.96 7.17 -10.76
C TRP A 103 14.77 8.04 -11.14
N TYR A 104 13.59 7.43 -11.26
CA TYR A 104 12.38 8.10 -11.72
C TYR A 104 11.48 8.56 -10.56
N TYR A 105 10.77 9.67 -10.79
CA TYR A 105 9.81 10.29 -9.87
C TYR A 105 8.67 10.99 -10.62
N THR A 106 7.43 10.96 -10.11
CA THR A 106 6.26 11.40 -10.89
C THR A 106 5.96 12.92 -10.83
N PHE A 107 6.40 13.67 -9.81
CA PHE A 107 6.14 15.14 -9.73
C PHE A 107 7.23 16.01 -10.39
N GLY A 108 7.50 15.83 -11.68
CA GLY A 108 8.53 16.62 -12.38
C GLY A 108 8.31 18.15 -12.40
N VAL A 109 9.37 18.90 -12.71
CA VAL A 109 9.20 20.32 -13.09
C VAL A 109 8.44 20.35 -14.42
N ASN A 110 7.25 20.95 -14.41
CA ASN A 110 6.43 21.08 -15.61
C ASN A 110 7.19 21.89 -16.67
N CYS A 111 7.38 21.29 -17.84
CA CYS A 111 8.09 21.90 -18.95
C CYS A 111 7.09 22.33 -20.04
N LYS A 112 7.17 23.58 -20.51
CA LYS A 112 6.24 24.10 -21.55
C LYS A 112 6.65 23.74 -22.97
N ARG A 113 7.94 23.46 -23.21
CA ARG A 113 8.54 23.30 -24.54
C ARG A 113 9.29 21.97 -24.74
N LYS A 114 9.24 21.08 -23.74
CA LYS A 114 9.83 19.73 -23.77
C LYS A 114 9.05 18.81 -22.82
N PHE A 115 9.33 17.51 -22.85
CA PHE A 115 8.79 16.57 -21.88
C PHE A 115 9.20 16.95 -20.45
N SER A 116 8.28 16.75 -19.49
CA SER A 116 8.53 17.08 -18.09
C SER A 116 9.69 16.26 -17.51
N ARG A 117 10.57 16.91 -16.76
CA ARG A 117 11.72 16.25 -16.13
C ARG A 117 11.26 15.40 -14.97
N SER A 118 11.35 14.09 -15.09
CA SER A 118 10.79 13.12 -14.14
C SER A 118 11.81 12.09 -13.65
N HIS A 119 13.10 12.34 -13.84
CA HIS A 119 14.16 11.45 -13.38
C HIS A 119 15.46 12.21 -13.06
N VAL A 120 16.35 11.52 -12.35
CA VAL A 120 17.77 11.87 -12.13
C VAL A 120 18.62 10.72 -12.67
N HIS A 121 19.78 11.07 -13.24
CA HIS A 121 20.78 10.11 -13.66
C HIS A 121 21.70 9.80 -12.48
N ILE A 122 21.89 8.52 -12.17
CA ILE A 122 22.80 8.06 -11.14
C ILE A 122 23.84 7.13 -11.79
N PHE A 123 25.08 7.58 -11.89
CA PHE A 123 26.16 6.76 -12.44
C PHE A 123 26.85 5.96 -11.34
N HIS A 124 27.12 4.69 -11.62
CA HIS A 124 27.95 3.82 -10.79
C HIS A 124 29.29 3.60 -11.50
N PHE A 125 30.35 4.15 -10.94
CA PHE A 125 31.73 4.03 -11.39
C PHE A 125 32.55 3.20 -10.40
N VAL A 126 33.55 2.50 -10.92
CA VAL A 126 34.54 1.77 -10.11
C VAL A 126 35.94 2.11 -10.58
N LYS A 127 36.92 2.03 -9.69
CA LYS A 127 38.32 2.31 -10.01
C LYS A 127 38.99 1.18 -10.78
N ASP A 128 38.70 -0.07 -10.39
CA ASP A 128 39.18 -1.28 -11.06
C ASP A 128 37.96 -2.14 -11.46
N PRO A 129 37.70 -2.36 -12.77
CA PRO A 129 36.56 -3.13 -13.24
C PRO A 129 36.61 -4.61 -12.88
N ASP A 130 37.78 -5.14 -12.53
CA ASP A 130 38.01 -6.54 -12.13
C ASP A 130 38.06 -6.70 -10.61
N ARG A 131 38.21 -5.59 -9.86
CA ARG A 131 38.41 -5.61 -8.41
C ARG A 131 37.67 -4.46 -7.72
N PHE A 132 36.41 -4.69 -7.35
CA PHE A 132 35.61 -3.71 -6.62
C PHE A 132 34.61 -4.36 -5.65
N THR A 133 34.23 -3.64 -4.60
CA THR A 133 33.20 -4.07 -3.66
C THR A 133 31.83 -4.05 -4.34
N PHE A 134 31.21 -5.22 -4.48
CA PHE A 134 29.86 -5.36 -5.01
C PHE A 134 29.12 -6.47 -4.28
N ASN A 135 28.31 -6.09 -3.30
CA ASN A 135 27.57 -7.00 -2.43
C ASN A 135 26.29 -7.51 -3.12
N ALA A 136 26.47 -8.18 -4.26
CA ALA A 136 25.37 -8.67 -5.08
C ALA A 136 24.44 -9.63 -4.32
N ASP A 137 24.98 -10.37 -3.35
CA ASP A 137 24.26 -11.36 -2.55
C ASP A 137 23.60 -10.81 -1.29
N ASP A 138 23.76 -9.51 -0.98
CA ASP A 138 23.08 -8.88 0.16
C ASP A 138 21.55 -8.98 -0.02
N PRO A 139 20.83 -9.69 0.87
CA PRO A 139 19.39 -9.82 0.78
C PRO A 139 18.64 -8.50 0.82
N ALA A 140 19.22 -7.45 1.41
CA ALA A 140 18.64 -6.11 1.47
C ALA A 140 18.83 -5.30 0.16
N VAL A 141 19.62 -5.81 -0.80
CA VAL A 141 19.79 -5.22 -2.14
C VAL A 141 19.00 -6.00 -3.19
N ARG A 142 18.74 -7.29 -2.94
CA ARG A 142 18.03 -8.16 -3.87
C ARG A 142 16.54 -7.87 -3.90
N ILE A 143 15.95 -8.04 -5.09
CA ILE A 143 14.51 -7.90 -5.31
C ILE A 143 13.95 -9.20 -5.90
N PRO A 144 12.67 -9.51 -5.69
CA PRO A 144 12.15 -10.75 -6.23
C PRO A 144 12.13 -10.73 -7.76
N SER A 145 12.30 -11.91 -8.35
CA SER A 145 12.45 -12.07 -9.79
C SER A 145 11.15 -12.55 -10.41
N ALA A 146 10.65 -11.86 -11.43
CA ALA A 146 9.54 -12.36 -12.25
C ALA A 146 9.88 -13.73 -12.88
N ARG A 147 11.16 -14.01 -13.13
CA ARG A 147 11.63 -15.33 -13.58
C ARG A 147 11.30 -16.44 -12.60
N ALA A 148 11.43 -16.16 -11.31
CA ALA A 148 11.05 -17.07 -10.24
C ALA A 148 9.53 -17.07 -10.01
N LEU A 149 8.95 -15.88 -9.87
CA LEU A 149 7.59 -15.71 -9.35
C LEU A 149 6.51 -15.88 -10.42
N VAL A 150 6.74 -15.37 -11.63
CA VAL A 150 5.77 -15.34 -12.73
C VAL A 150 6.01 -16.49 -13.71
N TYR A 151 7.27 -16.75 -14.07
CA TYR A 151 7.59 -17.70 -15.14
C TYR A 151 7.97 -19.11 -14.65
N GLY A 152 8.21 -19.29 -13.34
CA GLY A 152 8.64 -20.57 -12.77
C GLY A 152 9.93 -21.12 -13.43
N ASP A 153 10.77 -20.24 -13.97
CA ASP A 153 11.94 -20.65 -14.74
C ASP A 153 13.08 -21.05 -13.80
N LYS A 154 13.55 -22.27 -14.02
CA LYS A 154 14.57 -22.98 -13.24
C LYS A 154 15.91 -22.24 -13.12
N ARG A 155 16.17 -21.31 -14.04
CA ARG A 155 17.37 -20.46 -14.05
C ARG A 155 17.25 -19.25 -13.12
N ALA A 156 16.09 -19.04 -12.48
CA ALA A 156 15.94 -17.97 -11.52
C ALA A 156 16.81 -18.21 -10.28
N ASN A 157 17.46 -17.16 -9.79
CA ASN A 157 18.18 -17.22 -8.54
C ASN A 157 17.17 -17.24 -7.38
N PRO A 158 17.24 -18.22 -6.46
CA PRO A 158 16.29 -18.34 -5.35
C PRO A 158 16.37 -17.17 -4.36
N ASN A 159 17.49 -16.46 -4.30
CA ASN A 159 17.66 -15.28 -3.44
C ASN A 159 17.11 -13.99 -4.09
N GLY A 160 16.45 -14.09 -5.25
CA GLY A 160 16.02 -12.95 -6.03
C GLY A 160 17.08 -12.48 -7.03
N ARG A 161 16.74 -11.42 -7.77
CA ARG A 161 17.60 -10.77 -8.76
C ARG A 161 18.12 -9.45 -8.22
N LEU A 162 19.14 -8.91 -8.88
CA LEU A 162 19.50 -7.51 -8.68
C LEU A 162 18.38 -6.60 -9.24
N PRO A 163 18.19 -5.40 -8.66
CA PRO A 163 17.35 -4.36 -9.25
C PRO A 163 17.75 -4.08 -10.70
N ASP A 164 16.78 -3.70 -11.52
CA ASP A 164 17.08 -3.13 -12.84
C ASP A 164 17.84 -1.81 -12.67
N ASP A 165 18.47 -1.33 -13.72
CA ASP A 165 19.08 0.00 -13.77
C ASP A 165 18.04 1.12 -13.96
N THR A 166 16.75 0.79 -14.04
CA THR A 166 15.64 1.76 -13.99
C THR A 166 14.87 1.59 -12.68
N TRP A 167 15.04 2.52 -11.74
CA TRP A 167 14.48 2.44 -10.40
C TRP A 167 13.08 3.08 -10.35
N ILE A 168 12.10 2.33 -10.85
CA ILE A 168 10.65 2.60 -10.82
C ILE A 168 9.93 1.51 -10.01
N LEU A 169 8.79 1.80 -9.35
CA LEU A 169 7.86 0.69 -9.06
C LEU A 169 7.23 0.29 -10.37
N ARG A 170 7.27 -1.00 -10.66
CA ARG A 170 6.55 -1.53 -11.81
C ARG A 170 5.16 -1.94 -11.34
N PRO A 171 4.14 -1.90 -12.22
CA PRO A 171 2.80 -2.34 -11.85
C PRO A 171 2.76 -3.79 -11.34
N GLN A 172 3.72 -4.63 -11.76
CA GLN A 172 3.87 -6.02 -11.31
C GLN A 172 4.48 -6.16 -9.90
N ASP A 173 5.00 -5.07 -9.32
CA ASP A 173 5.52 -5.01 -7.96
C ASP A 173 4.43 -4.62 -6.94
N PHE A 174 3.18 -4.40 -7.38
CA PHE A 174 2.01 -4.23 -6.51
C PHE A 174 1.41 -5.59 -6.16
N GLN A 175 1.37 -5.92 -4.87
CA GLN A 175 0.90 -7.22 -4.35
C GLN A 175 -0.61 -7.46 -4.47
N SER A 176 -1.39 -6.51 -4.99
CA SER A 176 -2.80 -6.72 -5.26
C SER A 176 -3.05 -6.60 -6.76
N ASP A 177 -3.35 -7.72 -7.36
CA ASP A 177 -4.20 -7.91 -8.55
C ASP A 177 -5.55 -7.13 -8.52
N ARG A 178 -5.82 -6.33 -7.48
CA ARG A 178 -7.02 -5.49 -7.31
C ARG A 178 -6.81 -3.98 -7.39
N TYR A 179 -5.57 -3.52 -7.50
CA TYR A 179 -5.26 -2.12 -7.71
C TYR A 179 -4.06 -2.05 -8.67
N GLY A 180 -4.34 -1.90 -9.97
CA GLY A 180 -3.35 -1.29 -10.86
C GLY A 180 -3.07 0.15 -10.42
N PHE A 181 -2.07 0.82 -11.01
CA PHE A 181 -1.83 2.24 -10.76
C PHE A 181 -3.12 3.05 -10.95
N ASP A 182 -3.69 3.60 -9.87
CA ASP A 182 -4.66 4.69 -9.99
C ASP A 182 -3.90 5.94 -10.47
N ALA A 183 -4.58 6.83 -11.19
CA ALA A 183 -4.08 8.17 -11.51
C ALA A 183 -3.67 8.98 -10.25
N MET A 184 -4.04 8.49 -9.05
CA MET A 184 -3.77 9.11 -7.76
C MET A 184 -2.73 8.37 -6.89
N ASP A 185 -2.17 7.24 -7.35
CA ASP A 185 -1.22 6.40 -6.61
C ASP A 185 0.26 6.78 -6.84
N ASP A 186 1.10 6.45 -5.88
CA ASP A 186 2.55 6.70 -5.90
C ASP A 186 3.28 5.47 -6.50
N THR A 187 3.86 5.62 -7.70
CA THR A 187 4.60 4.59 -8.46
C THR A 187 6.12 4.45 -8.12
N TRP A 188 6.55 4.72 -6.88
CA TRP A 188 7.96 5.10 -6.59
C TRP A 188 8.75 4.06 -5.82
N TYR A 189 9.87 3.60 -6.41
CA TYR A 189 10.78 2.69 -5.70
C TYR A 189 11.47 3.48 -4.59
N PHE A 190 11.90 4.70 -4.92
CA PHE A 190 12.37 5.70 -3.96
C PHE A 190 11.67 7.03 -4.24
N ALA A 191 10.85 7.48 -3.30
CA ALA A 191 10.18 8.77 -3.43
C ALA A 191 11.18 9.93 -3.25
N ARG A 192 11.05 11.03 -4.00
CA ARG A 192 11.77 12.28 -3.68
C ARG A 192 11.28 12.78 -2.33
N VAL A 193 12.17 13.37 -1.53
CA VAL A 193 11.82 13.89 -0.20
C VAL A 193 11.03 15.20 -0.34
N ALA A 194 9.70 15.08 -0.41
CA ALA A 194 8.79 16.22 -0.48
C ALA A 194 8.65 16.93 0.89
N GLY A 195 8.24 18.20 0.86
CA GLY A 195 8.13 19.03 2.07
C GLY A 195 7.21 18.50 3.18
N THR A 196 6.29 17.58 2.85
CA THR A 196 5.36 16.97 3.81
C THR A 196 5.86 15.63 4.38
N PHE A 197 7.00 15.12 3.92
CA PHE A 197 7.49 13.81 4.32
C PHE A 197 8.14 13.89 5.71
N LYS A 198 7.93 12.88 6.54
CA LYS A 198 8.54 12.79 7.89
C LYS A 198 10.07 12.88 7.83
N GLU A 199 10.66 12.32 6.77
CA GLU A 199 12.11 12.32 6.52
C GLU A 199 12.69 13.71 6.24
N ARG A 200 11.86 14.66 5.76
CA ARG A 200 12.30 15.99 5.37
C ARG A 200 12.85 16.76 6.58
N GLN A 201 14.12 17.17 6.50
CA GLN A 201 14.77 17.95 7.55
C GLN A 201 14.37 19.43 7.52
N GLY A 202 14.02 19.96 6.35
CA GLY A 202 13.46 21.30 6.18
C GLY A 202 14.47 22.41 5.88
N PHE A 203 15.76 22.23 6.18
CA PHE A 203 16.80 23.25 5.97
C PHE A 203 17.54 23.16 4.62
N HIS A 204 17.42 22.04 3.89
CA HIS A 204 18.06 21.84 2.58
C HIS A 204 17.02 21.53 1.50
N GLY A 205 17.09 22.23 0.37
CA GLY A 205 16.12 22.14 -0.73
C GLY A 205 16.06 20.78 -1.42
N CYS A 206 17.23 20.23 -1.73
CA CYS A 206 17.44 19.04 -2.54
C CYS A 206 17.89 17.85 -1.68
N GLN A 207 17.13 17.51 -0.65
CA GLN A 207 17.47 16.36 0.22
C GLN A 207 17.27 15.02 -0.52
N MET A 208 18.31 14.18 -0.53
CA MET A 208 18.25 12.81 -1.07
C MET A 208 17.49 11.86 -0.13
N PRO A 209 16.81 10.82 -0.66
CA PRO A 209 16.08 9.84 0.15
C PRO A 209 17.02 8.84 0.82
N GLU A 210 16.80 8.51 2.09
CA GLU A 210 17.64 7.60 2.85
C GLU A 210 17.65 6.18 2.28
N GLN A 211 16.52 5.67 1.81
CA GLN A 211 16.42 4.30 1.27
C GLN A 211 17.18 4.16 -0.05
N LEU A 212 17.20 5.21 -0.88
CA LEU A 212 17.97 5.26 -2.12
C LEU A 212 19.47 5.11 -1.81
N LEU A 213 19.99 5.94 -0.90
CA LEU A 213 21.38 5.87 -0.45
C LEU A 213 21.66 4.57 0.31
N GLY A 214 20.67 4.04 1.02
CA GLY A 214 20.76 2.76 1.72
C GLY A 214 21.09 1.61 0.78
N ARG A 215 20.43 1.55 -0.39
CA ARG A 215 20.76 0.58 -1.44
C ARG A 215 22.19 0.76 -1.96
N ILE A 216 22.56 2.00 -2.31
CA ILE A 216 23.89 2.32 -2.86
C ILE A 216 25.01 1.94 -1.89
N ILE A 217 24.85 2.29 -0.61
CA ILE A 217 25.83 2.03 0.44
C ILE A 217 25.94 0.53 0.72
N ARG A 218 24.81 -0.20 0.78
CA ARG A 218 24.84 -1.65 0.98
C ARG A 218 25.53 -2.39 -0.15
N VAL A 219 25.25 -2.01 -1.41
CA VAL A 219 25.83 -2.71 -2.56
C VAL A 219 27.32 -2.41 -2.76
N SER A 220 27.80 -1.23 -2.33
CA SER A 220 29.15 -0.75 -2.68
C SER A 220 30.10 -0.59 -1.49
N SER A 221 29.71 -0.99 -0.27
CA SER A 221 30.56 -0.91 0.93
C SER A 221 30.18 -1.93 1.99
N ASN A 222 31.10 -2.23 2.90
CA ASN A 222 30.93 -3.12 4.04
C ASN A 222 30.85 -2.33 5.36
N PRO A 223 30.27 -2.90 6.44
CA PRO A 223 30.36 -2.28 7.76
C PRO A 223 31.82 -1.97 8.15
N GLY A 224 32.06 -0.77 8.67
CA GLY A 224 33.38 -0.25 9.01
C GLY A 224 34.12 0.50 7.90
N ASP A 225 33.70 0.34 6.65
CA ASP A 225 34.25 1.07 5.49
C ASP A 225 34.00 2.57 5.60
N MET A 226 34.82 3.37 4.93
CA MET A 226 34.72 4.83 4.89
C MET A 226 33.87 5.29 3.69
N VAL A 227 32.70 5.86 3.98
CA VAL A 227 31.82 6.50 2.99
C VAL A 227 32.08 8.01 2.95
N PHE A 228 32.29 8.56 1.76
CA PHE A 228 32.61 9.95 1.55
C PHE A 228 31.53 10.69 0.72
N ASP A 229 31.23 11.92 1.11
CA ASP A 229 30.33 12.81 0.37
C ASP A 229 30.99 14.19 0.16
N PRO A 230 31.41 14.55 -1.08
CA PRO A 230 32.01 15.85 -1.35
C PRO A 230 31.00 17.02 -1.31
N PHE A 231 29.68 16.73 -1.36
CA PHE A 231 28.60 17.71 -1.43
C PHE A 231 27.52 17.38 -0.39
N THR A 232 27.93 17.41 0.90
CA THR A 232 27.17 16.83 2.01
C THR A 232 25.72 17.35 2.11
N GLY A 233 25.51 18.65 1.89
CA GLY A 233 24.23 19.33 1.94
C GLY A 233 23.42 18.98 3.19
N SER A 234 22.34 18.22 3.00
CA SER A 234 21.47 17.73 4.09
C SER A 234 22.08 16.70 5.04
N GLY A 235 23.27 16.17 4.75
CA GLY A 235 23.94 15.11 5.51
C GLY A 235 23.36 13.70 5.31
N THR A 236 22.53 13.48 4.30
CA THR A 236 21.80 12.20 4.13
C THR A 236 22.74 11.02 3.89
N THR A 237 23.76 11.16 3.02
CA THR A 237 24.76 10.10 2.76
C THR A 237 25.46 9.67 4.04
N LEU A 238 25.94 10.64 4.81
CA LEU A 238 26.68 10.42 6.05
C LEU A 238 25.77 9.82 7.14
N ALA A 239 24.53 10.28 7.23
CA ALA A 239 23.54 9.73 8.16
C ALA A 239 23.25 8.26 7.85
N VAL A 240 23.00 7.93 6.58
CA VAL A 240 22.74 6.55 6.15
C VAL A 240 23.98 5.67 6.35
N ALA A 241 25.18 6.17 6.06
CA ALA A 241 26.43 5.46 6.34
C ALA A 241 26.54 5.11 7.83
N LYS A 242 26.30 6.08 8.73
CA LYS A 242 26.27 5.86 10.18
C LYS A 242 25.21 4.83 10.59
N LYS A 243 23.97 4.97 10.12
CA LYS A 243 22.87 4.02 10.39
C LYS A 243 23.24 2.59 9.98
N LEU A 244 23.96 2.44 8.88
CA LEU A 244 24.39 1.14 8.36
C LEU A 244 25.72 0.65 8.97
N GLY A 245 26.30 1.33 9.95
CA GLY A 245 27.55 0.91 10.61
C GLY A 245 28.79 1.10 9.75
N ARG A 246 28.80 2.11 8.87
CA ARG A 246 29.98 2.58 8.14
C ARG A 246 30.55 3.82 8.82
N LYS A 247 31.86 4.04 8.65
CA LYS A 247 32.46 5.34 8.92
C LYS A 247 32.05 6.30 7.82
N PHE A 248 32.08 7.59 8.12
CA PHE A 248 31.67 8.62 7.17
C PHE A 248 32.62 9.81 7.23
N SER A 249 32.79 10.51 6.12
CA SER A 249 33.45 11.82 6.07
C SER A 249 32.81 12.64 4.96
N GLY A 250 32.77 13.95 5.08
CA GLY A 250 32.24 14.77 4.00
C GLY A 250 32.77 16.19 4.00
N THR A 251 32.55 16.88 2.89
CA THR A 251 32.84 18.31 2.76
C THR A 251 31.56 19.07 2.46
N GLU A 252 31.50 20.31 2.93
CA GLU A 252 30.37 21.20 2.70
C GLU A 252 30.85 22.66 2.71
N LEU A 253 30.42 23.45 1.74
CA LEU A 253 30.84 24.83 1.59
C LEU A 253 30.10 25.74 2.58
N SER A 254 28.80 25.48 2.79
CA SER A 254 27.95 26.27 3.67
C SER A 254 28.19 25.97 5.14
N GLU A 255 28.53 27.00 5.92
CA GLU A 255 28.63 26.91 7.37
C GLU A 255 27.30 26.50 8.02
N GLU A 256 26.17 26.99 7.50
CA GLU A 256 24.85 26.65 8.02
C GLU A 256 24.52 25.17 7.76
N TYR A 257 24.77 24.67 6.56
CA TYR A 257 24.55 23.26 6.24
C TYR A 257 25.48 22.35 7.05
N VAL A 258 26.75 22.71 7.25
CA VAL A 258 27.66 21.99 8.16
C VAL A 258 27.05 21.88 9.55
N ARG A 259 26.55 22.99 10.11
CA ARG A 259 25.96 22.99 11.46
C ARG A 259 24.73 22.09 11.53
N TYR A 260 23.75 22.28 10.65
CA TYR A 260 22.50 21.50 10.68
C TYR A 260 22.73 20.01 10.38
N ALA A 261 23.61 19.68 9.43
CA ALA A 261 23.95 18.31 9.12
C ALA A 261 24.71 17.64 10.27
N SER A 262 25.58 18.37 10.97
CA SER A 262 26.28 17.86 12.16
C SER A 262 25.29 17.58 13.31
N GLU A 263 24.36 18.49 13.59
CA GLU A 263 23.27 18.29 14.57
C GLU A 263 22.43 17.04 14.22
N ARG A 264 22.08 16.86 12.94
CA ARG A 264 21.40 15.65 12.45
C ARG A 264 22.25 14.40 12.73
N LEU A 265 23.53 14.41 12.38
CA LEU A 265 24.43 13.28 12.57
C LEU A 265 24.63 12.90 14.04
N GLU A 266 24.62 13.87 14.96
CA GLU A 266 24.67 13.62 16.41
C GLU A 266 23.42 12.86 16.89
N SER A 267 22.25 13.15 16.31
CA SER A 267 20.99 12.49 16.67
C SER A 267 20.85 11.06 16.15
N VAL A 268 21.57 10.73 15.08
CA VAL A 268 21.52 9.40 14.43
C VAL A 268 22.41 8.41 15.16
N LYS A 269 21.94 7.18 15.36
CA LYS A 269 22.70 6.08 15.94
C LYS A 269 23.00 5.00 14.91
N GLU A 270 24.08 4.27 15.17
CA GLU A 270 24.38 3.05 14.42
C GLU A 270 23.23 2.06 14.58
N HIS A 271 22.85 1.41 13.47
CA HIS A 271 21.72 0.49 13.36
C HIS A 271 20.32 1.09 13.51
N ASP A 272 20.18 2.43 13.49
CA ASP A 272 18.86 3.04 13.32
C ASP A 272 18.21 2.63 11.99
N THR A 273 16.88 2.58 11.96
CA THR A 273 16.14 2.31 10.72
C THR A 273 16.29 3.47 9.74
N LEU A 274 16.42 3.14 8.45
CA LEU A 274 16.34 4.14 7.37
C LEU A 274 14.92 4.69 7.28
N ASP A 275 14.80 6.01 7.12
CA ASP A 275 13.51 6.68 6.93
C ASP A 275 12.99 6.47 5.50
N GLY A 276 11.67 6.55 5.33
CA GLY A 276 10.99 6.24 4.06
C GLY A 276 10.54 4.78 3.97
N PRO A 277 9.68 4.43 3.00
CA PRO A 277 9.25 3.05 2.79
C PRO A 277 10.47 2.18 2.50
N ALA A 278 10.60 1.05 3.19
CA ALA A 278 11.59 0.05 2.81
C ALA A 278 11.42 -0.29 1.32
N ASP A 279 12.52 -0.60 0.64
CA ASP A 279 12.49 -1.17 -0.71
C ASP A 279 11.28 -2.10 -0.83
N ALA A 280 10.51 -2.02 -1.91
CA ALA A 280 9.44 -2.98 -2.14
C ALA A 280 10.07 -4.38 -2.28
N ILE A 281 10.23 -5.09 -1.15
CA ILE A 281 10.85 -6.43 -1.06
C ILE A 281 9.91 -7.49 -1.66
N ALA A 282 8.85 -7.07 -2.34
CA ALA A 282 7.87 -7.96 -2.93
C ALA A 282 7.41 -7.46 -4.30
N SER A 283 7.79 -8.20 -5.35
CA SER A 283 6.83 -8.51 -6.41
C SER A 283 5.93 -9.67 -5.94
N ALA A 284 4.68 -9.63 -6.39
CA ALA A 284 3.46 -10.31 -5.89
C ALA A 284 3.49 -11.84 -5.57
N PRO A 285 2.51 -12.36 -4.78
CA PRO A 285 2.17 -13.80 -4.66
C PRO A 285 1.10 -14.22 -5.70
N ASN A 286 0.68 -15.49 -5.94
CA ASN A 286 1.32 -16.76 -6.31
C ASN A 286 0.75 -17.45 -7.60
N THR A 287 1.56 -17.92 -8.56
CA THR A 287 1.12 -18.50 -9.85
C THR A 287 0.38 -19.85 -9.80
N ALA A 288 -0.96 -19.82 -9.95
CA ALA A 288 -1.86 -20.94 -10.35
C ALA A 288 -1.27 -21.93 -11.36
N ASN A 289 -0.42 -21.48 -12.29
CA ASN A 289 0.08 -22.33 -13.36
C ASN A 289 1.60 -22.34 -13.56
N GLY A 290 2.37 -21.86 -12.59
CA GLY A 290 3.83 -21.95 -12.60
C GLY A 290 4.33 -23.31 -12.12
N ARG A 291 4.74 -24.21 -13.02
CA ARG A 291 5.36 -25.50 -12.65
C ARG A 291 6.64 -25.27 -11.82
N ARG A 292 6.67 -25.79 -10.58
CA ARG A 292 7.85 -25.76 -9.68
C ARG A 292 8.94 -26.77 -10.09
N LEU A 293 10.20 -26.42 -9.83
CA LEU A 293 11.33 -27.37 -9.77
C LEU A 293 11.11 -28.37 -8.63
N LYS A 294 11.08 -29.67 -8.93
CA LYS A 294 11.13 -30.71 -7.89
C LYS A 294 12.51 -30.68 -7.20
N GLY A 295 12.55 -30.57 -5.87
CA GLY A 295 13.72 -30.99 -5.07
C GLY A 295 14.38 -29.96 -4.14
N GLN A 296 13.88 -28.73 -4.00
CA GLN A 296 14.40 -27.78 -2.99
C GLN A 296 13.23 -27.11 -2.24
N PRO A 297 13.17 -27.20 -0.90
CA PRO A 297 12.11 -26.54 -0.14
C PRO A 297 12.40 -25.04 0.00
N LEU A 298 11.40 -24.19 -0.29
CA LEU A 298 11.35 -22.79 0.14
C LEU A 298 10.59 -22.69 1.46
N LEU A 299 10.83 -21.61 2.21
CA LEU A 299 10.22 -21.35 3.52
C LEU A 299 8.66 -21.37 3.46
N PRO A 300 7.97 -21.69 4.57
CA PRO A 300 6.58 -22.18 4.58
C PRO A 300 5.46 -21.23 4.11
N THR A 301 5.75 -20.04 3.59
CA THR A 301 4.80 -18.93 3.47
C THR A 301 4.12 -18.72 2.11
N PHE A 302 4.21 -19.61 1.11
CA PHE A 302 3.67 -19.33 -0.24
C PHE A 302 3.07 -20.56 -1.01
N GLN A 303 1.73 -20.59 -1.26
CA GLN A 303 0.99 -21.62 -2.05
C GLN A 303 0.06 -21.09 -3.17
N ASN A 304 -0.32 -21.97 -4.12
CA ASN A 304 -0.04 -21.90 -5.57
C ASN A 304 -1.22 -21.54 -6.51
N ALA A 305 -2.26 -20.79 -6.13
CA ALA A 305 -3.58 -20.86 -6.83
C ALA A 305 -4.00 -19.68 -7.75
N ASP A 306 -3.20 -18.63 -8.00
CA ASP A 306 -3.75 -17.34 -8.49
C ASP A 306 -3.37 -16.82 -9.91
N PHE A 307 -2.61 -17.53 -10.79
CA PHE A 307 -2.09 -16.93 -12.05
C PHE A 307 -2.32 -17.80 -13.29
N THR A 308 -3.49 -17.65 -13.90
CA THR A 308 -3.68 -18.06 -15.30
C THR A 308 -4.31 -16.91 -16.07
N PRO A 309 -3.66 -16.33 -17.09
CA PRO A 309 -4.28 -15.29 -17.92
C PRO A 309 -5.11 -15.91 -19.07
N PRO A 310 -6.19 -15.25 -19.54
CA PRO A 310 -6.91 -15.65 -20.76
C PRO A 310 -6.28 -15.05 -22.04
N GLU A 311 -6.54 -15.68 -23.20
CA GLU A 311 -5.96 -15.35 -24.52
C GLU A 311 -6.48 -14.04 -25.16
N PRO A 312 -5.69 -13.38 -26.04
CA PRO A 312 -6.04 -12.10 -26.64
C PRO A 312 -6.96 -12.22 -27.88
N ALA A 313 -7.81 -11.21 -28.10
CA ALA A 313 -8.65 -11.07 -29.30
C ALA A 313 -7.96 -10.22 -30.41
N PRO A 314 -8.32 -10.37 -31.70
CA PRO A 314 -7.59 -9.79 -32.82
C PRO A 314 -7.92 -8.31 -33.14
N GLU A 315 -6.95 -7.64 -33.78
CA GLU A 315 -6.87 -6.22 -34.15
C GLU A 315 -7.98 -5.67 -35.07
N GLN A 316 -8.34 -4.39 -34.85
CA GLN A 316 -8.83 -3.47 -35.89
C GLN A 316 -8.15 -2.10 -35.72
N LEU A 317 -7.67 -1.53 -36.82
CA LEU A 317 -6.98 -0.23 -36.97
C LEU A 317 -7.84 0.70 -37.90
N PRO A 318 -7.61 2.02 -37.92
CA PRO A 318 -8.50 3.05 -37.37
C PRO A 318 -9.27 3.86 -38.45
N GLU A 319 -10.26 4.66 -38.04
CA GLU A 319 -10.82 5.76 -38.85
C GLU A 319 -10.43 7.13 -38.26
N GLU A 320 -10.01 8.03 -39.16
CA GLU A 320 -9.47 9.38 -38.92
C GLU A 320 -10.55 10.45 -38.63
N PRO A 321 -10.16 11.63 -38.09
CA PRO A 321 -11.09 12.61 -37.52
C PRO A 321 -11.56 13.69 -38.51
N GLU A 322 -12.70 14.33 -38.22
CA GLU A 322 -13.18 15.52 -38.94
C GLU A 322 -13.16 16.81 -38.09
N PRO A 323 -13.08 18.03 -38.71
CA PRO A 323 -12.54 19.23 -38.09
C PRO A 323 -13.54 20.37 -37.73
N VAL A 324 -13.35 20.96 -36.55
CA VAL A 324 -13.20 22.40 -36.14
C VAL A 324 -14.18 23.53 -36.61
N GLU A 325 -14.93 24.08 -35.61
CA GLU A 325 -15.23 25.52 -35.26
C GLU A 325 -16.13 26.45 -36.14
N PRO A 326 -16.49 27.72 -35.76
CA PRO A 326 -16.46 28.48 -34.47
C PRO A 326 -17.72 29.39 -34.17
N GLN A 327 -17.61 30.24 -33.11
CA GLN A 327 -18.20 31.60 -32.88
C GLN A 327 -19.49 31.71 -32.02
N ALA A 328 -19.45 32.38 -30.84
CA ALA A 328 -19.60 33.82 -30.52
C ALA A 328 -21.10 34.19 -30.23
N THR A 329 -21.57 35.10 -29.37
CA THR A 329 -21.11 36.35 -28.73
C THR A 329 -21.99 36.70 -27.51
N VAL A 330 -21.38 37.37 -26.53
CA VAL A 330 -21.84 38.49 -25.63
C VAL A 330 -23.31 38.94 -25.64
N ALA A 331 -23.88 39.16 -24.43
CA ALA A 331 -24.76 40.30 -24.12
C ALA A 331 -24.83 40.60 -22.61
N GLU A 332 -24.37 41.80 -22.23
CA GLU A 332 -24.53 42.44 -20.91
C GLU A 332 -25.95 42.99 -20.73
N VAL A 333 -26.50 42.97 -19.49
CA VAL A 333 -27.38 44.04 -18.96
C VAL A 333 -27.19 44.15 -17.44
N SER A 334 -26.84 45.36 -16.98
CA SER A 334 -26.89 45.90 -15.61
C SER A 334 -28.00 46.98 -15.56
N PRO A 335 -28.27 47.71 -14.45
CA PRO A 335 -28.18 47.42 -13.01
C PRO A 335 -29.46 47.86 -12.25
N ALA A 336 -29.58 47.51 -10.96
CA ALA A 336 -30.30 48.35 -9.97
C ALA A 336 -29.78 48.05 -8.56
N ALA A 337 -29.41 49.10 -7.85
CA ALA A 337 -28.64 49.09 -6.60
C ALA A 337 -29.54 49.10 -5.35
N GLU A 338 -29.05 48.48 -4.27
CA GLU A 338 -29.33 48.84 -2.86
C GLU A 338 -28.13 48.39 -1.97
N PRO A 339 -27.97 48.96 -0.76
CA PRO A 339 -26.67 49.42 -0.25
C PRO A 339 -25.82 48.41 0.54
N ALA A 340 -24.54 48.78 0.70
CA ALA A 340 -23.41 47.98 1.15
C ALA A 340 -23.48 47.42 2.59
N PRO A 341 -23.00 46.18 2.79
CA PRO A 341 -22.34 45.74 4.02
C PRO A 341 -20.82 45.67 3.84
N GLU A 342 -20.07 46.08 4.86
CA GLU A 342 -18.60 46.16 4.91
C GLU A 342 -17.88 44.89 4.43
N GLU A 343 -16.87 45.06 3.56
CA GLU A 343 -16.02 43.96 3.06
C GLU A 343 -14.99 43.51 4.12
N PRO A 344 -14.80 42.20 4.34
CA PRO A 344 -13.61 41.68 4.99
C PRO A 344 -12.38 41.84 4.06
N PRO A 345 -11.16 42.01 4.60
CA PRO A 345 -9.98 42.29 3.80
C PRO A 345 -9.69 41.17 2.79
N ALA A 346 -9.26 41.57 1.59
CA ALA A 346 -8.95 40.69 0.48
C ALA A 346 -7.92 39.60 0.86
N PRO A 347 -8.11 38.34 0.43
CA PRO A 347 -7.13 37.28 0.66
C PRO A 347 -5.84 37.58 -0.14
N THR A 348 -4.74 37.67 0.59
CA THR A 348 -3.40 37.88 0.04
C THR A 348 -2.82 36.57 -0.50
N GLY A 349 -2.63 36.51 -1.82
CA GLY A 349 -1.84 35.50 -2.51
C GLY A 349 -2.56 34.19 -2.91
N PRO A 350 -1.98 33.41 -3.85
CA PRO A 350 -2.56 32.13 -4.28
C PRO A 350 -2.56 31.14 -3.12
N VAL A 351 -3.74 30.85 -2.58
CA VAL A 351 -3.95 29.81 -1.57
C VAL A 351 -3.56 28.46 -2.17
N LYS A 352 -2.55 27.78 -1.62
CA LYS A 352 -2.25 26.37 -1.94
C LYS A 352 -3.42 25.50 -1.47
N ILE A 353 -4.37 25.27 -2.37
CA ILE A 353 -5.54 24.41 -2.18
C ILE A 353 -5.06 22.95 -2.19
N ASN A 354 -4.91 22.34 -1.00
CA ASN A 354 -4.66 20.90 -0.90
C ASN A 354 -5.96 20.15 -1.20
N LEU A 355 -6.14 19.75 -2.47
CA LEU A 355 -7.34 19.06 -2.95
C LEU A 355 -7.68 17.80 -2.13
N ARG A 356 -6.67 17.03 -1.68
CA ARG A 356 -6.89 15.86 -0.80
C ARG A 356 -7.46 16.25 0.56
N LYS A 357 -6.94 17.32 1.17
CA LYS A 357 -7.46 17.85 2.44
C LYS A 357 -8.89 18.35 2.26
N ILE A 358 -9.19 18.99 1.14
CA ILE A 358 -10.54 19.50 0.83
C ILE A 358 -11.51 18.36 0.60
N GLN A 359 -11.15 17.35 -0.21
CA GLN A 359 -11.96 16.16 -0.44
C GLN A 359 -12.23 15.41 0.87
N ARG A 360 -11.20 15.15 1.70
CA ARG A 360 -11.37 14.52 3.02
C ARG A 360 -12.28 15.31 3.95
N THR A 361 -12.11 16.62 3.96
CA THR A 361 -12.95 17.51 4.77
C THR A 361 -14.40 17.46 4.27
N ALA A 362 -14.61 17.48 2.95
CA ALA A 362 -15.93 17.40 2.34
C ALA A 362 -16.60 16.04 2.55
N VAL A 363 -15.88 14.92 2.40
CA VAL A 363 -16.37 13.57 2.74
C VAL A 363 -16.75 13.49 4.22
N GLY A 364 -15.91 14.03 5.11
CA GLY A 364 -16.22 14.11 6.54
C GLY A 364 -17.50 14.92 6.82
N LYS A 365 -17.69 16.06 6.14
CA LYS A 365 -18.91 16.88 6.25
C LYS A 365 -20.14 16.17 5.69
N ALA A 366 -20.04 15.54 4.53
CA ALA A 366 -21.11 14.77 3.92
C ALA A 366 -21.54 13.61 4.83
N PHE A 367 -20.58 12.94 5.48
CA PHE A 367 -20.86 11.93 6.51
C PHE A 367 -21.62 12.51 7.71
N LEU A 368 -21.19 13.66 8.24
CA LEU A 368 -21.90 14.30 9.36
C LEU A 368 -23.35 14.67 8.97
N ALA A 369 -23.56 15.19 7.77
CA ALA A 369 -24.87 15.57 7.27
C ALA A 369 -25.79 14.36 7.06
N ALA A 370 -25.27 13.26 6.50
CA ALA A 370 -26.07 12.09 6.14
C ALA A 370 -26.25 11.08 7.28
N SER A 371 -25.28 10.94 8.18
CA SER A 371 -25.26 9.83 9.14
C SER A 371 -26.28 9.95 10.27
N SER A 372 -26.88 11.12 10.49
CA SER A 372 -27.80 11.36 11.62
C SER A 372 -27.22 10.91 12.98
N GLY A 373 -25.91 11.12 13.18
CA GLY A 373 -25.19 10.72 14.38
C GLY A 373 -24.86 9.21 14.49
N GLN A 374 -25.14 8.43 13.45
CA GLN A 374 -24.81 7.01 13.38
C GLN A 374 -23.32 6.78 13.08
N SER A 375 -22.81 5.60 13.41
CA SER A 375 -21.43 5.21 13.08
C SER A 375 -21.24 4.94 11.57
N VAL A 376 -20.00 4.96 11.09
CA VAL A 376 -19.69 4.54 9.71
C VAL A 376 -20.16 3.11 9.43
N ASP A 377 -20.01 2.20 10.38
CA ASP A 377 -20.53 0.82 10.24
C ASP A 377 -22.04 0.80 10.02
N ARG A 378 -22.78 1.65 10.74
CA ARG A 378 -24.24 1.77 10.58
C ARG A 378 -24.60 2.41 9.24
N LEU A 379 -23.82 3.39 8.78
CA LEU A 379 -24.02 4.01 7.49
C LEU A 379 -23.81 3.00 6.36
N LEU A 380 -22.72 2.22 6.38
CA LEU A 380 -22.45 1.19 5.37
C LEU A 380 -23.48 0.05 5.40
N ALA A 381 -24.01 -0.26 6.59
CA ALA A 381 -25.06 -1.26 6.73
C ALA A 381 -26.42 -0.79 6.22
N SER A 382 -26.76 0.50 6.28
CA SER A 382 -28.07 1.01 5.84
C SER A 382 -27.99 1.53 4.41
N PRO A 383 -28.71 0.91 3.44
CA PRO A 383 -28.80 1.46 2.09
C PRO A 383 -29.33 2.90 2.07
N GLU A 384 -30.24 3.24 2.98
CA GLU A 384 -30.82 4.58 3.07
C GLU A 384 -29.78 5.62 3.51
N LEU A 385 -29.03 5.34 4.58
CA LEU A 385 -27.96 6.23 5.06
C LEU A 385 -26.81 6.32 4.06
N GLN A 386 -26.49 5.22 3.38
CA GLN A 386 -25.47 5.19 2.34
C GLN A 386 -25.88 6.02 1.12
N ALA A 387 -27.14 5.91 0.67
CA ALA A 387 -27.68 6.73 -0.41
C ALA A 387 -27.71 8.21 -0.04
N ALA A 388 -28.16 8.55 1.17
CA ALA A 388 -28.12 9.93 1.68
C ALA A 388 -26.69 10.48 1.71
N PHE A 389 -25.71 9.66 2.11
CA PHE A 389 -24.29 10.05 2.09
C PHE A 389 -23.77 10.28 0.68
N HIS A 390 -24.13 9.44 -0.28
CA HIS A 390 -23.75 9.61 -1.69
C HIS A 390 -24.38 10.87 -2.28
N GLU A 391 -25.64 11.15 -1.97
CA GLU A 391 -26.32 12.38 -2.38
C GLU A 391 -25.62 13.61 -1.80
N GLN A 392 -25.26 13.60 -0.51
CA GLN A 392 -24.51 14.69 0.12
C GLN A 392 -23.12 14.90 -0.51
N CYS A 393 -22.45 13.81 -0.89
CA CYS A 393 -21.17 13.90 -1.60
C CYS A 393 -21.34 14.55 -2.98
N GLN A 394 -22.35 14.14 -3.73
CA GLN A 394 -22.67 14.68 -5.04
C GLN A 394 -23.06 16.17 -4.96
N GLN A 395 -23.92 16.55 -4.03
CA GLN A 395 -24.34 17.94 -3.80
C GLN A 395 -23.16 18.84 -3.39
N SER A 396 -22.15 18.26 -2.72
CA SER A 396 -20.91 18.98 -2.35
C SER A 396 -19.91 19.12 -3.51
N GLY A 397 -20.25 18.65 -4.72
CA GLY A 397 -19.38 18.69 -5.89
C GLY A 397 -18.16 17.78 -5.79
N LEU A 398 -18.22 16.73 -4.96
CA LEU A 398 -17.13 15.75 -4.87
C LEU A 398 -17.04 14.96 -6.17
N LEU A 399 -15.83 14.90 -6.73
CA LEU A 399 -15.53 14.03 -7.85
C LEU A 399 -15.55 12.56 -7.40
N GLY A 400 -15.94 11.66 -8.31
CA GLY A 400 -15.98 10.22 -8.08
C GLY A 400 -17.40 9.65 -8.04
N ASN A 401 -17.51 8.48 -7.42
CA ASN A 401 -18.76 7.72 -7.28
C ASN A 401 -18.92 7.21 -5.85
N GLY A 402 -20.07 6.57 -5.57
CA GLY A 402 -20.39 6.07 -4.23
C GLY A 402 -19.33 5.14 -3.63
N GLU A 403 -18.69 4.32 -4.46
CA GLU A 403 -17.64 3.40 -4.02
C GLU A 403 -16.38 4.16 -3.55
N ILE A 404 -15.93 5.15 -4.32
CA ILE A 404 -14.79 6.01 -3.97
C ILE A 404 -15.07 6.76 -2.65
N TRP A 405 -16.27 7.31 -2.50
CA TRP A 405 -16.64 8.06 -1.30
C TRP A 405 -16.76 7.15 -0.07
N ASN A 406 -17.34 5.96 -0.21
CA ASN A 406 -17.37 4.95 0.85
C ASN A 406 -15.96 4.53 1.28
N HIS A 407 -15.06 4.35 0.31
CA HIS A 407 -13.69 3.97 0.58
C HIS A 407 -12.93 5.04 1.37
N GLU A 408 -13.06 6.31 0.97
CA GLU A 408 -12.45 7.42 1.69
C GLU A 408 -13.06 7.59 3.09
N LEU A 409 -14.37 7.33 3.24
CA LEU A 409 -15.04 7.33 4.55
C LEU A 409 -14.46 6.26 5.49
N VAL A 410 -14.23 5.04 4.99
CA VAL A 410 -13.61 3.96 5.76
C VAL A 410 -12.14 4.27 6.10
N ARG A 411 -11.39 4.92 5.19
CA ARG A 411 -10.03 5.40 5.47
C ARG A 411 -10.00 6.45 6.58
N LEU A 412 -10.91 7.42 6.55
CA LEU A 412 -11.04 8.42 7.61
C LEU A 412 -11.40 7.78 8.96
N ARG A 413 -12.25 6.74 8.95
CA ARG A 413 -12.56 5.91 10.15
C ARG A 413 -11.32 5.23 10.69
N LYS A 414 -10.61 4.45 9.86
CA LYS A 414 -9.43 3.66 10.27
C LYS A 414 -8.26 4.54 10.73
N SER A 415 -8.11 5.73 10.15
CA SER A 415 -7.06 6.68 10.54
C SER A 415 -7.42 7.58 11.73
N GLY A 416 -8.63 7.48 12.28
CA GLY A 416 -9.10 8.32 13.39
C GLY A 416 -9.29 9.80 13.02
N LYS A 417 -9.36 10.12 11.73
CA LYS A 417 -9.47 11.50 11.20
C LYS A 417 -10.90 11.92 10.88
N LEU A 418 -11.89 11.09 11.21
CA LEU A 418 -13.29 11.45 11.12
C LEU A 418 -13.64 12.59 12.09
N PRO A 419 -14.45 13.57 11.67
CA PRO A 419 -14.98 14.57 12.59
C PRO A 419 -15.71 13.90 13.77
N LYS A 420 -15.51 14.45 14.97
CA LYS A 420 -16.25 13.97 16.15
C LYS A 420 -17.72 14.40 16.04
N GLN A 421 -18.63 13.45 16.26
CA GLN A 421 -20.05 13.73 16.37
C GLN A 421 -20.66 13.03 17.59
N PRO A 422 -21.69 13.62 18.22
CA PRO A 422 -22.49 12.92 19.23
C PRO A 422 -23.05 11.64 18.61
N ARG A 423 -22.84 10.50 19.27
CA ARG A 423 -23.41 9.23 18.82
C ARG A 423 -24.90 9.20 19.16
N ALA A 424 -25.72 8.98 18.14
CA ALA A 424 -27.13 8.67 18.36
C ALA A 424 -27.24 7.39 19.20
N LYS A 425 -28.16 7.38 20.18
CA LYS A 425 -28.51 6.14 20.87
C LYS A 425 -29.15 5.21 19.85
N THR A 426 -28.61 4.00 19.75
CA THR A 426 -29.21 2.93 18.95
C THR A 426 -29.85 1.93 19.90
N THR A 427 -31.06 1.50 19.56
CA THR A 427 -31.69 0.37 20.24
C THR A 427 -30.90 -0.89 19.91
N PRO A 428 -30.38 -1.63 20.91
CA PRO A 428 -29.75 -2.91 20.66
C PRO A 428 -30.77 -3.86 20.02
N VAL A 429 -30.37 -4.57 18.97
CA VAL A 429 -31.17 -5.66 18.43
C VAL A 429 -31.07 -6.83 19.42
N THR A 430 -32.19 -7.44 19.76
CA THR A 430 -32.21 -8.56 20.70
C THR A 430 -31.64 -9.82 20.04
N ALA A 431 -31.13 -10.77 20.85
CA ALA A 431 -30.63 -12.04 20.34
C ALA A 431 -31.72 -12.82 19.57
N ALA A 432 -32.97 -12.75 20.02
CA ALA A 432 -34.10 -13.41 19.36
C ALA A 432 -34.45 -12.78 18.00
N GLU A 433 -34.27 -11.47 17.84
CA GLU A 433 -34.44 -10.81 16.54
C GLU A 433 -33.28 -11.14 15.60
N LEU A 434 -32.03 -11.07 16.08
CA LEU A 434 -30.84 -11.42 15.28
C LEU A 434 -30.88 -12.87 14.80
N ASP A 435 -31.32 -13.80 15.67
CA ASP A 435 -31.44 -15.22 15.33
C ASP A 435 -32.17 -15.38 14.00
N GLN A 436 -33.28 -14.67 13.79
CA GLN A 436 -34.16 -14.83 12.63
C GLN A 436 -33.47 -14.68 11.28
N TYR A 437 -32.39 -13.88 11.17
CA TYR A 437 -31.73 -13.58 9.89
C TYR A 437 -30.19 -13.64 9.90
N GLN A 438 -29.53 -13.77 11.05
CA GLN A 438 -28.06 -13.74 11.12
C GLN A 438 -27.38 -14.84 10.30
N PHE A 439 -27.95 -16.05 10.28
CA PHE A 439 -27.44 -17.17 9.48
C PHE A 439 -27.47 -16.85 7.97
N ALA A 440 -28.47 -16.10 7.50
CA ALA A 440 -28.58 -15.70 6.11
C ALA A 440 -27.53 -14.65 5.75
N ALA A 441 -27.15 -13.79 6.70
CA ALA A 441 -26.07 -12.83 6.52
C ALA A 441 -24.70 -13.52 6.40
N GLU A 442 -24.44 -14.55 7.22
CA GLU A 442 -23.22 -15.37 7.11
C GLU A 442 -23.14 -16.09 5.76
N ILE A 443 -24.22 -16.77 5.35
CA ILE A 443 -24.29 -17.45 4.05
C ILE A 443 -24.11 -16.45 2.91
N ALA A 444 -24.79 -15.30 2.99
CA ALA A 444 -24.66 -14.25 1.97
C ALA A 444 -23.24 -13.72 1.89
N TRP A 445 -22.56 -13.53 3.02
CA TRP A 445 -21.15 -13.13 3.04
C TRP A 445 -20.30 -14.17 2.30
N GLN A 446 -20.37 -15.45 2.69
CA GLN A 446 -19.56 -16.50 2.05
C GLN A 446 -19.80 -16.56 0.53
N LEU A 447 -21.06 -16.56 0.10
CA LEU A 447 -21.38 -16.61 -1.33
C LEU A 447 -20.90 -15.34 -2.06
N THR A 448 -20.89 -14.18 -1.39
CA THR A 448 -20.42 -12.91 -1.99
C THR A 448 -18.91 -12.97 -2.15
N SER A 449 -18.23 -13.47 -1.11
CA SER A 449 -16.79 -13.69 -1.13
C SER A 449 -16.37 -14.63 -2.24
N GLU A 450 -17.08 -15.74 -2.45
CA GLU A 450 -16.80 -16.67 -3.55
C GLU A 450 -17.06 -16.04 -4.92
N LYS A 451 -18.15 -15.28 -5.07
CA LYS A 451 -18.50 -14.68 -6.36
C LYS A 451 -17.51 -13.61 -6.79
N PHE A 452 -17.12 -12.73 -5.88
CA PHE A 452 -16.31 -11.55 -6.20
C PHE A 452 -14.83 -11.69 -5.77
N GLY A 453 -14.47 -12.81 -5.14
CA GLY A 453 -13.14 -13.04 -4.57
C GLY A 453 -12.85 -12.21 -3.32
N ILE A 454 -13.83 -11.60 -2.66
CA ILE A 454 -13.59 -10.60 -1.59
C ILE A 454 -13.89 -11.17 -0.21
N GLU A 455 -12.90 -11.30 0.65
CA GLU A 455 -13.11 -11.84 2.01
C GLU A 455 -13.63 -10.78 3.00
N SER A 456 -13.32 -9.51 2.77
CA SER A 456 -13.63 -8.42 3.70
C SER A 456 -15.07 -7.92 3.56
N ILE A 457 -15.87 -8.01 4.63
CA ILE A 457 -17.22 -7.44 4.66
C ILE A 457 -17.24 -5.91 4.53
N ASP A 458 -16.17 -5.21 4.96
CA ASP A 458 -16.05 -3.76 4.74
C ASP A 458 -15.98 -3.47 3.22
N GLU A 459 -15.24 -4.27 2.45
CA GLU A 459 -15.11 -4.11 1.00
C GLU A 459 -16.42 -4.40 0.28
N ILE A 460 -17.10 -5.48 0.68
CA ILE A 460 -18.44 -5.83 0.16
C ILE A 460 -19.41 -4.65 0.32
N PHE A 461 -19.40 -3.96 1.48
CA PHE A 461 -20.31 -2.83 1.73
C PHE A 461 -19.81 -1.47 1.24
N ILE A 462 -18.53 -1.37 0.85
CA ILE A 462 -18.00 -0.20 0.14
C ILE A 462 -18.56 -0.16 -1.29
N SER A 463 -18.65 -1.29 -1.98
CA SER A 463 -19.19 -1.36 -3.34
C SER A 463 -20.71 -1.55 -3.35
N PRO A 464 -21.49 -0.58 -3.90
CA PRO A 464 -22.95 -0.71 -3.96
C PRO A 464 -23.43 -1.94 -4.73
N GLU A 465 -22.71 -2.37 -5.76
CA GLU A 465 -23.04 -3.56 -6.55
C GLU A 465 -22.92 -4.84 -5.71
N GLN A 466 -21.79 -5.00 -5.02
CA GLN A 466 -21.51 -6.16 -4.19
C GLN A 466 -22.45 -6.21 -2.99
N ALA A 467 -22.70 -5.06 -2.37
CA ALA A 467 -23.66 -4.93 -1.27
C ALA A 467 -25.08 -5.30 -1.72
N ALA A 468 -25.52 -4.86 -2.90
CA ALA A 468 -26.82 -5.25 -3.46
C ALA A 468 -26.87 -6.75 -3.80
N TRP A 469 -25.76 -7.35 -4.22
CA TRP A 469 -25.68 -8.79 -4.45
C TRP A 469 -25.78 -9.58 -3.14
N PHE A 470 -25.07 -9.12 -2.09
CA PHE A 470 -25.16 -9.64 -0.73
C PHE A 470 -26.61 -9.60 -0.24
N ASP A 471 -27.28 -8.46 -0.36
CA ASP A 471 -28.67 -8.29 0.07
C ASP A 471 -29.61 -9.29 -0.63
N ARG A 472 -29.43 -9.46 -1.94
CA ARG A 472 -30.20 -10.45 -2.73
C ARG A 472 -29.95 -11.87 -2.27
N GLN A 473 -28.72 -12.23 -1.90
CA GLN A 473 -28.48 -13.57 -1.36
C GLN A 473 -29.12 -13.72 0.02
N ALA A 474 -28.91 -12.78 0.94
CA ALA A 474 -29.44 -12.88 2.29
C ALA A 474 -30.97 -13.04 2.28
N ALA A 475 -31.68 -12.23 1.47
CA ALA A 475 -33.13 -12.31 1.30
C ALA A 475 -33.62 -13.64 0.70
N ARG A 476 -32.77 -14.39 -0.03
CA ARG A 476 -33.13 -15.74 -0.51
C ARG A 476 -33.09 -16.79 0.59
N PHE A 477 -32.23 -16.63 1.60
CA PHE A 477 -32.09 -17.57 2.71
C PHE A 477 -33.01 -17.22 3.89
N ALA A 478 -33.27 -15.94 4.12
CA ALA A 478 -34.24 -15.44 5.10
C ALA A 478 -35.08 -14.32 4.47
N PRO A 479 -36.18 -14.60 3.76
CA PRO A 479 -37.01 -13.54 3.19
C PRO A 479 -37.78 -12.77 4.27
N GLY A 480 -38.07 -11.50 4.02
CA GLY A 480 -38.94 -10.67 4.86
C GLY A 480 -38.25 -9.67 5.79
N PHE A 481 -36.91 -9.57 5.76
CA PHE A 481 -36.16 -8.55 6.50
C PHE A 481 -35.48 -7.54 5.57
N ASP A 482 -35.29 -6.32 6.08
CA ASP A 482 -34.60 -5.24 5.38
C ASP A 482 -33.10 -5.52 5.20
N ALA A 483 -32.52 -5.00 4.12
CA ALA A 483 -31.08 -5.10 3.83
C ALA A 483 -30.21 -4.64 5.01
N ALA A 484 -30.63 -3.57 5.71
CA ALA A 484 -29.94 -3.05 6.88
C ALA A 484 -29.78 -4.09 8.00
N ASN A 485 -30.73 -5.00 8.16
CA ASN A 485 -30.67 -6.07 9.15
C ASN A 485 -29.58 -7.09 8.80
N TYR A 486 -29.56 -7.58 7.56
CA TYR A 486 -28.55 -8.56 7.14
C TYR A 486 -27.14 -7.95 7.16
N ARG A 487 -26.98 -6.72 6.65
CA ARG A 487 -25.67 -6.07 6.62
C ARG A 487 -25.14 -5.80 8.02
N TRP A 488 -26.02 -5.37 8.94
CA TRP A 488 -25.64 -5.18 10.34
C TRP A 488 -25.24 -6.50 11.02
N ALA A 489 -26.00 -7.58 10.80
CA ALA A 489 -25.63 -8.90 11.32
C ALA A 489 -24.26 -9.38 10.82
N ALA A 490 -23.92 -9.15 9.54
CA ALA A 490 -22.59 -9.47 9.02
C ALA A 490 -21.47 -8.62 9.65
N ILE A 491 -21.71 -7.34 9.87
CA ILE A 491 -20.75 -6.45 10.59
C ILE A 491 -20.57 -6.92 12.03
N ASP A 492 -21.63 -7.33 12.70
CA ASP A 492 -21.57 -7.81 14.07
C ASP A 492 -20.82 -9.14 14.17
N PHE A 493 -21.10 -10.07 13.24
CA PHE A 493 -20.35 -11.31 13.09
C PHE A 493 -18.85 -11.08 12.89
N ARG A 494 -18.46 -10.10 12.06
CA ARG A 494 -17.05 -9.70 11.91
C ARG A 494 -16.43 -9.30 13.24
N LYS A 495 -17.16 -8.58 14.10
CA LYS A 495 -16.66 -8.06 15.38
C LYS A 495 -16.46 -9.18 16.41
N SER A 496 -17.29 -10.22 16.38
CA SER A 496 -17.25 -11.33 17.35
C SER A 496 -16.44 -12.55 16.89
N ARG A 497 -16.19 -12.71 15.58
CA ARG A 497 -15.50 -13.89 14.99
C ARG A 497 -14.21 -14.28 15.70
N HIS A 498 -13.33 -13.32 16.00
CA HIS A 498 -12.04 -13.61 16.64
C HIS A 498 -12.21 -14.12 18.08
N ALA A 499 -13.09 -13.49 18.87
CA ALA A 499 -13.36 -13.93 20.25
C ALA A 499 -13.94 -15.35 20.27
N LEU A 500 -14.92 -15.63 19.40
CA LEU A 500 -15.53 -16.95 19.28
C LEU A 500 -14.53 -18.03 18.82
N ALA A 501 -13.58 -17.68 17.95
CA ALA A 501 -12.55 -18.62 17.52
C ALA A 501 -11.56 -19.00 18.63
N GLU A 502 -11.24 -18.06 19.53
CA GLU A 502 -10.41 -18.33 20.71
C GLU A 502 -11.17 -19.12 21.78
N GLU A 503 -12.44 -18.78 22.03
CA GLU A 503 -13.31 -19.55 22.92
C GLU A 503 -13.48 -21.00 22.44
N ALA A 504 -13.64 -21.21 21.12
CA ALA A 504 -13.74 -22.56 20.55
C ALA A 504 -12.49 -23.41 20.82
N LYS A 505 -11.29 -22.81 20.76
CA LYS A 505 -10.04 -23.50 21.11
C LYS A 505 -9.98 -23.84 22.59
N ALA A 506 -10.46 -22.94 23.46
CA ALA A 506 -10.46 -23.15 24.90
C ALA A 506 -11.34 -24.34 25.31
N TYR A 507 -12.37 -24.66 24.52
CA TYR A 507 -13.31 -25.76 24.76
C TYR A 507 -13.07 -27.00 23.90
N ASP A 508 -11.92 -27.13 23.23
CA ASP A 508 -11.62 -28.25 22.32
C ASP A 508 -11.83 -29.64 22.98
N TYR A 509 -11.41 -29.80 24.24
CA TYR A 509 -11.60 -31.02 25.02
C TYR A 509 -13.08 -31.39 25.27
N VAL A 510 -13.97 -30.40 25.24
CA VAL A 510 -15.43 -30.55 25.38
C VAL A 510 -16.06 -30.91 24.03
N PHE A 511 -15.47 -30.45 22.92
CA PHE A 511 -16.03 -30.60 21.57
C PHE A 511 -15.55 -31.86 20.84
N ALA A 512 -14.36 -32.37 21.17
CA ALA A 512 -13.74 -33.52 20.52
C ALA A 512 -14.62 -34.78 20.43
N THR A 513 -15.55 -34.97 21.37
CA THR A 513 -16.46 -36.13 21.41
C THR A 513 -17.87 -35.82 20.93
N ARG A 514 -18.18 -34.58 20.55
CA ARG A 514 -19.53 -34.16 20.13
C ARG A 514 -19.62 -34.15 18.62
N ASP A 515 -20.55 -34.90 18.07
CA ASP A 515 -20.76 -34.98 16.63
C ASP A 515 -22.24 -35.16 16.28
N PHE A 516 -22.62 -34.84 15.05
CA PHE A 516 -24.00 -34.94 14.60
C PHE A 516 -24.46 -36.41 14.54
N PRO A 517 -25.54 -36.79 15.24
CA PRO A 517 -25.87 -38.20 15.45
C PRO A 517 -26.47 -38.87 14.21
N SER A 518 -27.46 -38.22 13.57
CA SER A 518 -28.15 -38.79 12.41
C SER A 518 -28.78 -37.72 11.51
N ILE A 519 -28.58 -37.87 10.20
CA ILE A 519 -29.16 -36.98 9.19
C ILE A 519 -30.63 -37.36 8.94
N ARG A 520 -31.51 -36.37 9.03
CA ARG A 520 -32.96 -36.46 8.83
C ARG A 520 -33.37 -35.71 7.58
N LYS A 521 -34.49 -36.09 6.95
CA LYS A 521 -35.04 -35.35 5.80
C LYS A 521 -35.64 -34.02 6.26
N PRO A 522 -35.37 -32.89 5.59
CA PRO A 522 -35.88 -31.58 5.97
C PRO A 522 -37.32 -31.42 5.48
N THR A 523 -38.28 -31.65 6.39
CA THR A 523 -39.71 -31.38 6.17
C THR A 523 -40.26 -30.55 7.32
N VAL A 524 -41.37 -29.84 7.11
CA VAL A 524 -42.05 -29.08 8.17
C VAL A 524 -42.39 -29.98 9.37
N ARG A 525 -42.85 -31.22 9.12
CA ARG A 525 -43.18 -32.20 10.17
C ARG A 525 -41.96 -32.66 10.97
N THR A 526 -40.81 -32.80 10.34
CA THR A 526 -39.56 -33.19 11.03
C THR A 526 -38.92 -32.02 11.76
N ALA A 527 -39.12 -30.80 11.27
CA ALA A 527 -38.69 -29.56 11.93
C ALA A 527 -39.46 -29.35 13.24
N ALA A 528 -40.78 -29.52 13.20
CA ALA A 528 -41.69 -29.35 14.35
C ALA A 528 -41.34 -30.19 15.60
N LYS A 529 -40.49 -31.22 15.45
CA LYS A 529 -39.99 -32.02 16.60
C LYS A 529 -39.01 -31.24 17.47
N PHE A 530 -38.51 -30.11 16.99
CA PHE A 530 -37.48 -29.29 17.61
C PHE A 530 -37.98 -27.87 17.93
N ASP A 531 -39.29 -27.64 17.87
CA ASP A 531 -39.89 -26.33 18.17
C ASP A 531 -39.53 -25.90 19.60
N GLY A 532 -39.08 -24.65 19.74
CA GLY A 532 -38.67 -24.06 21.02
C GLY A 532 -37.38 -24.62 21.61
N GLN A 533 -36.66 -25.50 20.91
CA GLN A 533 -35.38 -26.06 21.37
C GLN A 533 -34.21 -25.32 20.73
N ALA A 534 -33.29 -24.82 21.56
CA ALA A 534 -32.05 -24.22 21.11
C ALA A 534 -30.99 -25.28 20.79
N GLY A 535 -30.02 -24.94 19.95
CA GLY A 535 -28.87 -25.79 19.68
C GLY A 535 -28.13 -25.48 18.38
N VAL A 536 -27.31 -26.43 17.94
CA VAL A 536 -26.50 -26.35 16.71
C VAL A 536 -27.07 -27.32 15.68
N TYR A 537 -27.04 -26.96 14.40
CA TYR A 537 -27.54 -27.79 13.31
C TYR A 537 -26.59 -27.82 12.12
N LEU A 538 -26.64 -28.92 11.38
CA LEU A 538 -25.97 -29.12 10.10
C LEU A 538 -27.02 -29.28 9.01
N LEU A 539 -26.86 -28.56 7.90
CA LEU A 539 -27.59 -28.78 6.66
C LEU A 539 -26.72 -29.54 5.68
N THR A 540 -27.31 -30.49 4.96
CA THR A 540 -26.60 -31.31 3.98
C THR A 540 -27.29 -31.33 2.62
N GLY A 541 -26.50 -31.32 1.56
CA GLY A 541 -26.92 -31.43 0.16
C GLY A 541 -26.99 -32.88 -0.33
N LYS A 542 -27.13 -33.03 -1.64
CA LYS A 542 -27.17 -34.35 -2.30
C LYS A 542 -25.90 -35.13 -1.96
N GLY A 543 -26.05 -36.40 -1.58
CA GLY A 543 -24.90 -37.23 -1.19
C GLY A 543 -24.35 -36.90 0.21
N ARG A 544 -25.11 -36.19 1.04
CA ARG A 544 -24.71 -35.75 2.40
C ARG A 544 -23.55 -34.75 2.42
N THR A 545 -23.37 -33.98 1.35
CA THR A 545 -22.38 -32.89 1.33
C THR A 545 -22.71 -31.84 2.39
N PRO A 546 -21.78 -31.44 3.27
CA PRO A 546 -22.03 -30.39 4.26
C PRO A 546 -22.28 -29.04 3.57
N LEU A 547 -23.44 -28.44 3.79
CA LEU A 547 -23.79 -27.14 3.21
C LEU A 547 -23.65 -26.01 4.22
N PHE A 548 -24.10 -26.19 5.45
CA PHE A 548 -24.04 -25.13 6.47
C PHE A 548 -24.13 -25.70 7.89
N VAL A 549 -23.31 -25.19 8.79
CA VAL A 549 -23.40 -25.39 10.24
C VAL A 549 -23.86 -24.08 10.87
N GLY A 550 -25.00 -24.11 11.56
CA GLY A 550 -25.59 -22.95 12.20
C GLY A 550 -25.96 -23.21 13.65
N GLU A 551 -26.28 -22.15 14.38
CA GLU A 551 -26.96 -22.23 15.67
C GLU A 551 -28.34 -21.57 15.58
N ALA A 552 -29.24 -21.95 16.49
CA ALA A 552 -30.54 -21.31 16.63
C ALA A 552 -31.03 -21.34 18.08
N LEU A 553 -31.79 -20.31 18.46
CA LEU A 553 -32.60 -20.31 19.68
C LEU A 553 -33.87 -21.18 19.55
N ASP A 554 -34.37 -21.35 18.32
CA ASP A 554 -35.46 -22.26 17.98
C ASP A 554 -35.08 -23.04 16.71
N LEU A 555 -34.60 -24.27 16.90
CA LEU A 555 -34.19 -25.17 15.84
C LEU A 555 -35.38 -25.57 14.95
N GLY A 556 -36.57 -25.75 15.50
CA GLY A 556 -37.77 -26.08 14.74
C GLY A 556 -38.12 -24.98 13.74
N ALA A 557 -38.20 -23.73 14.22
CA ALA A 557 -38.43 -22.56 13.38
C ALA A 557 -37.31 -22.35 12.34
N ARG A 558 -36.04 -22.54 12.74
CA ARG A 558 -34.89 -22.42 11.84
C ARG A 558 -34.92 -23.44 10.70
N ILE A 559 -35.14 -24.71 11.01
CA ILE A 559 -35.19 -25.77 9.99
C ILE A 559 -36.41 -25.59 9.10
N ALA A 560 -37.57 -25.19 9.65
CA ALA A 560 -38.75 -24.87 8.85
C ALA A 560 -38.47 -23.74 7.83
N THR A 561 -37.72 -22.71 8.24
CA THR A 561 -37.27 -21.62 7.35
C THR A 561 -36.44 -22.18 6.19
N HIS A 562 -35.45 -23.04 6.47
CA HIS A 562 -34.62 -23.67 5.43
C HIS A 562 -35.40 -24.61 4.50
N VAL A 563 -36.52 -25.17 4.93
CA VAL A 563 -37.38 -26.02 4.07
C VAL A 563 -38.08 -25.20 2.99
N ILE A 564 -38.44 -23.95 3.30
CA ILE A 564 -39.29 -23.12 2.42
C ILE A 564 -38.50 -22.03 1.69
N ALA A 565 -37.36 -21.60 2.22
CA ALA A 565 -36.60 -20.47 1.67
C ALA A 565 -36.07 -20.76 0.25
N PRO A 566 -36.18 -19.82 -0.70
CA PRO A 566 -35.72 -20.01 -2.08
C PRO A 566 -34.23 -20.38 -2.23
N GLY A 567 -33.39 -19.95 -1.29
CA GLY A 567 -31.95 -20.24 -1.27
C GLY A 567 -31.63 -21.71 -0.96
N THR A 568 -32.50 -22.38 -0.21
CA THR A 568 -32.25 -23.72 0.36
C THR A 568 -33.19 -24.81 -0.14
N LYS A 569 -34.44 -24.49 -0.49
CA LYS A 569 -35.53 -25.45 -0.79
C LYS A 569 -35.16 -26.52 -1.82
N SER A 570 -34.31 -26.23 -2.79
CA SER A 570 -33.86 -27.18 -3.83
C SER A 570 -32.48 -27.80 -3.57
N LYS A 571 -31.73 -27.28 -2.59
CA LYS A 571 -30.34 -27.65 -2.33
C LYS A 571 -30.20 -28.54 -1.09
N VAL A 572 -30.97 -28.27 -0.04
CA VAL A 572 -30.91 -28.99 1.23
C VAL A 572 -31.72 -30.29 1.13
N THR A 573 -31.05 -31.43 1.31
CA THR A 573 -31.67 -32.77 1.27
C THR A 573 -31.68 -33.47 2.63
N GLY A 574 -30.93 -32.95 3.60
CA GLY A 574 -30.81 -33.49 4.94
C GLY A 574 -30.47 -32.43 5.99
N PHE A 575 -30.78 -32.69 7.25
CA PHE A 575 -30.30 -31.92 8.40
C PHE A 575 -29.99 -32.80 9.60
N ALA A 576 -29.10 -32.38 10.47
CA ALA A 576 -28.84 -32.98 11.78
C ALA A 576 -28.77 -31.88 12.85
N VAL A 577 -28.99 -32.23 14.13
CA VAL A 577 -28.99 -31.26 15.24
C VAL A 577 -28.23 -31.83 16.44
N ILE A 578 -27.68 -30.94 17.25
CA ILE A 578 -27.20 -31.15 18.62
C ILE A 578 -27.96 -30.16 19.48
N LEU A 579 -28.72 -30.65 20.45
CA LEU A 579 -29.56 -29.84 21.31
C LEU A 579 -28.73 -29.14 22.40
N GLU A 580 -29.21 -28.00 22.88
CA GLU A 580 -28.52 -27.25 23.94
C GLU A 580 -28.42 -28.02 25.26
N ASP A 581 -29.36 -28.91 25.57
CA ASP A 581 -29.30 -29.79 26.75
C ASP A 581 -28.22 -30.89 26.65
N GLU A 582 -27.67 -31.12 25.47
CA GLU A 582 -26.49 -31.96 25.24
C GLU A 582 -25.17 -31.18 25.48
N LEU A 583 -25.25 -29.88 25.76
CA LEU A 583 -24.11 -29.00 26.05
C LEU A 583 -23.98 -28.72 27.55
N PRO A 584 -22.78 -28.40 28.06
CA PRO A 584 -22.59 -28.14 29.49
C PRO A 584 -23.30 -26.85 29.96
N SER A 585 -23.41 -25.86 29.07
CA SER A 585 -24.17 -24.62 29.26
C SER A 585 -24.48 -24.01 27.89
N SER A 586 -25.37 -23.02 27.85
CA SER A 586 -25.74 -22.31 26.62
C SER A 586 -24.59 -21.51 25.99
N GLU A 587 -23.55 -21.17 26.75
CA GLU A 587 -22.38 -20.43 26.25
C GLU A 587 -21.52 -21.25 25.27
N TYR A 588 -21.66 -22.59 25.29
CA TYR A 588 -20.91 -23.49 24.42
C TYR A 588 -21.47 -23.56 23.00
N ARG A 589 -22.68 -23.03 22.75
CA ARG A 589 -23.38 -23.19 21.47
C ARG A 589 -22.65 -22.53 20.29
N ALA A 590 -22.30 -21.25 20.43
CA ALA A 590 -21.61 -20.50 19.38
C ALA A 590 -20.16 -21.01 19.16
N PRO A 591 -19.36 -21.30 20.20
CA PRO A 591 -18.05 -21.92 20.02
C PRO A 591 -18.11 -23.33 19.41
N LEU A 592 -19.10 -24.15 19.76
CA LEU A 592 -19.30 -25.47 19.16
C LEU A 592 -19.65 -25.37 17.67
N LYS A 593 -20.47 -24.39 17.26
CA LYS A 593 -20.73 -24.09 15.85
C LYS A 593 -19.42 -23.80 15.10
N VAL A 594 -18.52 -23.00 15.69
CA VAL A 594 -17.20 -22.69 15.09
C VAL A 594 -16.33 -23.94 14.95
N ASP A 595 -16.28 -24.78 15.98
CA ASP A 595 -15.56 -26.06 15.93
C ASP A 595 -16.10 -26.99 14.83
N LEU A 596 -17.42 -27.20 14.80
CA LEU A 596 -18.07 -28.04 13.79
C LEU A 596 -17.91 -27.49 12.38
N THR A 597 -17.88 -26.17 12.20
CA THR A 597 -17.60 -25.55 10.90
C THR A 597 -16.20 -25.94 10.40
N LYS A 598 -15.19 -25.95 11.28
CA LYS A 598 -13.83 -26.39 10.92
C LYS A 598 -13.77 -27.88 10.60
N ARG A 599 -14.53 -28.73 11.32
CA ARG A 599 -14.53 -30.18 11.11
C ARG A 599 -15.25 -30.61 9.84
N TYR A 600 -16.35 -29.94 9.50
CA TYR A 600 -17.21 -30.32 8.38
C TYR A 600 -16.91 -29.57 7.08
N GLU A 601 -16.15 -28.47 7.14
CA GLU A 601 -15.84 -27.58 6.00
C GLU A 601 -17.04 -27.29 5.08
N PRO A 602 -18.19 -26.86 5.64
CA PRO A 602 -19.42 -26.70 4.88
C PRO A 602 -19.32 -25.57 3.84
N GLU A 603 -19.99 -25.75 2.70
CA GLU A 603 -19.91 -24.84 1.54
C GLU A 603 -20.34 -23.39 1.84
N TRP A 604 -21.31 -23.17 2.74
CA TRP A 604 -21.94 -21.85 2.94
C TRP A 604 -21.51 -21.14 4.23
N ASN A 605 -20.68 -21.74 5.09
CA ASN A 605 -20.08 -20.99 6.19
C ASN A 605 -18.87 -20.21 5.73
N LEU A 606 -18.59 -19.12 6.43
CA LEU A 606 -17.35 -18.37 6.24
C LEU A 606 -16.15 -19.23 6.61
N LYS A 607 -15.22 -19.37 5.67
CA LYS A 607 -13.96 -20.10 5.86
C LYS A 607 -12.98 -19.34 6.76
#